data_AF-A0A2W2CBY2-F1
#
_entry.id   AF-A0A2W2CBY2-F1
#
_cell.length_a   1.000
_cell.length_b   1.000
_cell.length_c   1.000
_cell.angle_alpha   90.00
_cell.angle_beta   90.00
_cell.angle_gamma   90.00
#
_symmetry.space_group_name_H-M   'P 1'
#
loop_
_entity.id
_entity.type
_entity.pdbx_description
1 polymer ?
#
loop_
_entity_poly.entity_id
_entity_poly.type
_entity_poly.pdbx_seq_one_letter_code
_entity_poly.pdbx_strand_id
1 'polypeptide(L)'
;MLLDAVFGTWDRDDHSDHVSFGCRIGPVPGQPGPAVQLMPAAASFDAVALFGQRLSPAQAQQHPRLDDFRELVQHVLSTNTVIAQHLATPPRHA
;
A
#
# COMPACT_ATOMS: atom_id res chain seq x y z
N MET A 1 -3.87 9.43 -1.33
CA MET A 1 -4.38 8.21 -0.67
C MET A 1 -3.20 7.41 -0.13
N LEU A 2 -3.37 6.73 1.02
CA LEU A 2 -2.43 5.71 1.51
C LEU A 2 -3.04 4.34 1.29
N LEU A 3 -2.20 3.36 0.97
CA LEU A 3 -2.57 1.95 0.87
C LEU A 3 -1.48 1.13 1.55
N ASP A 4 -1.90 0.33 2.52
CA ASP A 4 -1.08 -0.68 3.18
C ASP A 4 -1.62 -2.07 2.84
N ALA A 5 -0.71 -3.03 2.64
CA ALA A 5 -1.05 -4.41 2.34
C ALA A 5 -0.22 -5.36 3.19
N VAL A 6 -0.88 -6.34 3.80
CA VAL A 6 -0.26 -7.37 4.62
C VAL A 6 -0.24 -8.68 3.84
N PHE A 7 0.94 -9.21 3.59
CA PHE A 7 1.14 -10.51 2.93
C PHE A 7 1.60 -11.53 3.96
N GLY A 8 0.97 -12.70 3.95
CA GLY A 8 1.27 -13.80 4.87
C GLY A 8 0.25 -14.91 4.74
N THR A 9 0.33 -15.88 5.64
CA THR A 9 -0.60 -17.00 5.70
C THR A 9 -1.83 -16.62 6.55
N TRP A 10 -3.04 -16.76 6.00
CA TRP A 10 -4.28 -16.34 6.65
C TRP A 10 -5.19 -17.48 7.12
N ASP A 11 -4.79 -18.74 6.91
CA ASP A 11 -5.61 -19.92 7.26
C ASP A 11 -5.53 -20.31 8.74
N ARG A 12 -4.70 -19.60 9.52
CA ARG A 12 -4.47 -19.81 10.95
C ARG A 12 -4.29 -18.49 11.69
N ASP A 13 -4.49 -18.52 13.00
CA ASP A 13 -4.24 -17.38 13.90
C ASP A 13 -2.74 -17.29 14.27
N ASP A 14 -1.88 -17.23 13.26
CA ASP A 14 -0.43 -17.08 13.38
C ASP A 14 0.05 -16.09 12.32
N HIS A 15 0.55 -14.95 12.79
CA HIS A 15 0.94 -13.80 11.97
C HIS A 15 2.47 -13.69 11.83
N SER A 16 3.21 -14.75 12.18
CA SER A 16 4.69 -14.70 12.22
C SER A 16 5.35 -14.56 10.85
N ASP A 17 4.65 -14.96 9.77
CA ASP A 17 5.10 -14.79 8.38
C ASP A 17 4.54 -13.53 7.70
N HIS A 18 3.80 -12.71 8.45
CA HIS A 18 3.22 -11.49 7.92
C HIS A 18 4.31 -10.44 7.62
N VAL A 19 4.20 -9.80 6.47
CA VAL A 19 4.97 -8.61 6.10
C VAL A 19 4.01 -7.53 5.63
N SER A 20 4.22 -6.30 6.08
CA SER A 20 3.43 -5.15 5.66
C SER A 20 4.21 -4.26 4.71
N PHE A 21 3.60 -3.96 3.57
CA PHE A 21 4.02 -2.92 2.64
C PHE A 21 3.11 -1.71 2.78
N GLY A 22 3.67 -0.51 2.57
CA GLY A 22 2.92 0.74 2.54
C GLY A 22 3.27 1.55 1.30
N CYS A 23 2.29 2.27 0.77
CA CYS A 23 2.51 3.24 -0.29
C CYS A 23 1.58 4.45 -0.18
N ARG A 24 2.01 5.56 -0.78
CA ARG A 24 1.14 6.68 -1.11
C ARG A 24 0.84 6.66 -2.60
N ILE A 25 -0.41 6.95 -2.92
CA ILE A 25 -0.94 7.05 -4.28
C ILE A 25 -1.50 8.46 -4.44
N GLY A 26 -1.06 9.18 -5.46
CA GLY A 26 -1.51 10.54 -5.70
C GLY A 26 -1.14 11.08 -7.08
N PRO A 27 -1.79 12.18 -7.50
CA PRO A 27 -1.52 12.80 -8.78
C PRO A 27 -0.08 13.33 -8.84
N VAL A 28 0.53 13.23 -10.01
CA VAL A 28 1.81 13.90 -10.32
C VAL A 28 1.58 14.89 -11.46
N PRO A 29 1.94 16.17 -11.29
CA PRO A 29 1.79 17.16 -12.35
C PRO A 29 2.45 16.69 -13.65
N GLY A 30 1.70 16.75 -14.76
CA GLY A 30 2.19 16.38 -16.09
C GLY A 30 2.23 14.89 -16.40
N GLN A 31 1.79 14.00 -15.50
CA GLN A 31 1.66 12.57 -15.79
C GLN A 31 0.19 12.12 -15.93
N PRO A 32 -0.13 11.26 -16.91
CA PRO A 32 -1.43 10.62 -17.00
C PRO A 32 -1.56 9.56 -15.91
N GLY A 33 -2.27 9.89 -14.83
CA GLY A 33 -2.59 8.97 -13.73
C GLY A 33 -1.80 9.21 -12.45
N PRO A 34 -2.14 8.49 -11.37
CA PRO A 34 -1.46 8.64 -10.09
C PRO A 34 -0.09 7.94 -10.08
N ALA A 35 0.88 8.52 -9.40
CA ALA A 35 2.12 7.83 -9.06
C ALA A 35 1.98 7.07 -7.74
N VAL A 36 2.70 5.97 -7.64
CA VAL A 36 2.81 5.14 -6.44
C VAL A 36 4.21 5.34 -5.86
N GLN A 37 4.29 5.68 -4.58
CA GLN A 37 5.56 5.80 -3.86
C GLN A 37 5.52 4.97 -2.59
N LEU A 38 6.56 4.16 -2.37
CA LEU A 38 6.73 3.37 -1.16
C LEU A 38 6.81 4.28 0.08
N MET A 39 6.10 3.88 1.12
CA MET A 39 6.01 4.56 2.42
C MET A 39 6.28 3.54 3.53
N PRO A 40 6.66 3.98 4.75
CA PRO A 40 6.69 3.09 5.90
C PRO A 40 5.33 2.45 6.12
N ALA A 41 5.28 1.13 6.21
CA ALA A 41 4.03 0.39 6.29
C ALA A 41 3.34 0.57 7.66
N ALA A 42 2.01 0.68 7.64
CA ALA A 42 1.14 0.81 8.80
C ALA A 42 1.65 1.87 9.81
N ALA A 43 2.18 3.00 9.30
CA ALA A 43 2.80 4.04 10.11
C ALA A 43 1.81 4.81 10.98
N SER A 44 0.53 4.85 10.58
CA SER A 44 -0.54 5.51 11.31
C SER A 44 -1.16 4.66 12.42
N PHE A 45 -0.68 3.42 12.60
CA PHE A 45 -1.26 2.45 13.54
C PHE A 45 -0.24 2.00 14.58
N ASP A 46 -0.75 1.67 15.76
CA ASP A 46 0.02 0.98 16.78
C ASP A 46 0.49 -0.39 16.27
N ALA A 47 1.64 -0.83 16.76
CA ALA A 47 2.17 -2.13 16.40
C ALA A 47 1.28 -3.24 16.97
N VAL A 48 0.69 -4.05 16.08
CA VAL A 48 -0.07 -5.25 16.42
C VAL A 48 0.46 -6.45 15.64
N ALA A 49 0.27 -7.66 16.17
CA ALA A 49 0.79 -8.89 15.58
C ALA A 49 0.38 -9.08 14.11
N LEU A 50 -0.85 -8.67 13.76
CA LEU A 50 -1.40 -8.72 12.40
C LEU A 50 -0.48 -8.10 11.34
N PHE A 51 0.23 -7.01 11.66
CA PHE A 51 1.08 -6.33 10.69
C PHE A 51 2.40 -7.08 10.44
N GLY A 52 2.75 -8.05 11.28
CA GLY A 52 4.04 -8.74 11.23
C GLY A 52 5.21 -7.77 11.11
N GLN A 53 6.12 -8.04 10.17
CA GLN A 53 7.20 -7.13 9.88
C GLN A 53 6.71 -5.94 9.03
N ARG A 54 6.67 -4.74 9.62
CA ARG A 54 6.40 -3.48 8.89
C ARG A 54 7.63 -2.99 8.16
N LEU A 55 7.57 -2.95 6.82
CA LEU A 55 8.72 -2.55 6.01
C LEU A 55 8.85 -1.02 5.96
N SER A 56 10.09 -0.55 6.12
CA SER A 56 10.49 0.78 5.64
C SER A 56 10.54 0.82 4.11
N PRO A 57 10.54 2.01 3.46
CA PRO A 57 10.67 2.12 2.01
C PRO A 57 11.92 1.42 1.47
N ALA A 58 13.06 1.51 2.16
CA ALA A 58 14.30 0.86 1.75
C ALA A 58 14.21 -0.68 1.81
N GLN A 59 13.61 -1.22 2.88
CA GLN A 59 13.38 -2.67 3.00
C GLN A 59 12.38 -3.16 1.95
N ALA A 60 11.29 -2.42 1.73
CA ALA A 60 10.30 -2.74 0.72
C ALA A 60 10.89 -2.76 -0.69
N GLN A 61 11.77 -1.81 -1.02
CA GLN A 61 12.45 -1.73 -2.31
C GLN A 61 13.36 -2.95 -2.60
N GLN A 62 13.82 -3.63 -1.55
CA GLN A 62 14.69 -4.81 -1.64
C GLN A 62 13.95 -6.13 -1.37
N HIS A 63 12.65 -6.07 -1.07
CA HIS A 63 11.90 -7.24 -0.63
C HIS A 63 11.51 -8.13 -1.84
N PRO A 64 11.63 -9.47 -1.75
CA PRO A 64 11.30 -10.37 -2.86
C PRO A 64 9.86 -10.24 -3.39
N ARG A 65 8.90 -9.95 -2.49
CA ARG A 65 7.47 -9.72 -2.83
C ARG A 65 7.15 -8.31 -3.33
N LEU A 66 8.14 -7.48 -3.69
CA LEU A 66 7.86 -6.12 -4.16
C LEU A 66 7.00 -6.11 -5.44
N ASP A 67 7.23 -7.06 -6.35
CA ASP A 67 6.45 -7.13 -7.58
C ASP A 67 5.02 -7.60 -7.33
N ASP A 68 4.80 -8.54 -6.41
CA ASP A 68 3.44 -8.91 -5.95
C ASP A 68 2.70 -7.70 -5.37
N PHE A 69 3.39 -6.87 -4.58
CA PHE A 69 2.82 -5.64 -4.04
C PHE A 69 2.47 -4.62 -5.14
N ARG A 70 3.31 -4.47 -6.15
CA ARG A 70 3.03 -3.59 -7.30
C ARG A 70 1.82 -4.09 -8.09
N GLU A 71 1.73 -5.39 -8.33
CA GLU A 71 0.60 -6.01 -9.00
C GLU A 71 -0.69 -5.80 -8.21
N LEU A 72 -0.66 -6.01 -6.88
CA LEU A 72 -1.79 -5.73 -6.00
C LEU A 72 -2.24 -4.27 -6.12
N VAL A 73 -1.31 -3.32 -6.04
CA VAL A 73 -1.63 -1.88 -6.16
C VAL A 73 -2.24 -1.57 -7.53
N GLN A 74 -1.68 -2.11 -8.61
CA GLN A 74 -2.21 -1.94 -9.96
C GLN A 74 -3.61 -2.55 -10.09
N HIS A 75 -3.83 -3.73 -9.52
CA HIS A 75 -5.13 -4.39 -9.49
C HIS A 75 -6.16 -3.50 -8.78
N VAL A 76 -5.84 -3.05 -7.57
CA VAL A 76 -6.71 -2.16 -6.79
C VAL A 76 -7.05 -0.87 -7.57
N LEU A 77 -6.08 -0.26 -8.24
CA LEU A 77 -6.30 0.96 -9.02
C LEU A 77 -7.12 0.75 -10.29
N SER A 78 -7.11 -0.46 -10.87
CA SER A 78 -7.84 -0.78 -12.10
C SER A 78 -9.24 -1.34 -11.85
N THR A 79 -9.49 -1.98 -10.71
CA THR A 79 -10.76 -2.66 -10.44
C THR A 79 -11.64 -1.94 -9.43
N ASN A 80 -11.06 -1.12 -8.54
CA ASN A 80 -11.83 -0.50 -7.46
C ASN A 80 -12.35 0.89 -7.87
N THR A 81 -13.64 0.94 -8.22
CA THR A 81 -14.31 2.18 -8.64
C THR A 81 -14.36 3.25 -7.54
N VAL A 82 -14.42 2.86 -6.26
CA VAL A 82 -14.40 3.81 -5.13
C VAL A 82 -13.04 4.50 -5.02
N ILE A 83 -11.95 3.75 -5.20
CA ILE A 83 -10.59 4.30 -5.19
C ILE A 83 -10.37 5.19 -6.40
N ALA A 84 -10.82 4.78 -7.59
CA ALA A 84 -10.75 5.61 -8.79
C ALA A 84 -11.48 6.95 -8.60
N GLN A 85 -12.69 6.94 -8.01
CA GLN A 85 -13.45 8.14 -7.70
C GLN A 85 -12.76 9.04 -6.65
N HIS A 86 -12.20 8.43 -5.60
CA HIS A 86 -11.45 9.17 -4.58
C HIS A 86 -10.23 9.89 -5.16
N LEU A 87 -9.49 9.23 -6.06
CA LEU A 87 -8.32 9.83 -6.72
C LEU A 87 -8.67 10.90 -7.75
N ALA A 88 -9.85 10.80 -8.39
CA ALA A 88 -10.35 11.79 -9.34
C ALA A 88 -10.91 13.06 -8.67
N THR A 89 -11.25 13.00 -7.39
CA THR A 89 -11.79 14.14 -6.65
C THR A 89 -10.64 15.02 -6.16
N PRO A 90 -10.51 16.28 -6.61
CA PRO A 90 -9.48 17.18 -6.12
C PRO A 90 -9.63 17.40 -4.60
N PRO A 91 -8.52 17.59 -3.85
CA PRO A 91 -8.61 17.89 -2.44
C PRO A 91 -9.47 19.15 -2.25
N ARG A 92 -10.52 19.05 -1.42
CA ARG A 92 -11.29 20.23 -1.05
C ARG A 92 -10.36 21.16 -0.28
N HIS A 93 -10.09 22.33 -0.85
CA HIS A 93 -9.38 23.40 -0.14
C HIS A 93 -10.13 23.70 1.16
N ALA A 94 -9.43 23.59 2.29
CA ALA A 94 -9.80 24.19 3.56
C ALA A 94 -9.02 25.49 3.71
#